data_AF-A0AAV5B1D4-F1
#
_entry.id   AF-A0AAV5B1D4-F1
#
_cell.length_a   1.000
_cell.length_b   1.000
_cell.length_c   1.000
_cell.angle_alpha   90.00
_cell.angle_beta   90.00
_cell.angle_gamma   90.00
#
_symmetry.space_group_name_H-M   'P 1'
#
loop_
_entity.id
_entity.type
_entity.pdbx_description
1 polymer ?
#
loop_
_entity_poly.entity_id
_entity_poly.type
_entity_poly.pdbx_seq_one_letter_code
_entity_poly.pdbx_strand_id
1 'polypeptide(L)'
;MKVLSIILTFASMFCNAQNKELISKVYSKLKKDNKSFEQFVFYGFCNCTDKYLYSEVFENNYITTFNHLEPLPRFFEREVIKGIMDTYHISNQKIFEGIQNVHYNGYLIVSKCYKIYNTSNRKLKKMYISMLSDENLQKQWIDSYMKDYLEYYFIRIQTE
;
A
#
# COMPACT_ATOMS: atom_id res chain seq x y z
N MET A 1 -19.91 -17.18 37.81
CA MET A 1 -19.77 -17.49 36.36
C MET A 1 -20.57 -16.56 35.45
N LYS A 2 -21.88 -16.38 35.62
CA LYS A 2 -22.70 -15.50 34.74
C LYS A 2 -22.20 -14.05 34.64
N VAL A 3 -21.83 -13.43 35.75
CA VAL A 3 -21.33 -12.03 35.77
C VAL A 3 -19.98 -11.89 35.06
N LEU A 4 -19.06 -12.85 35.25
CA LEU A 4 -17.76 -12.86 34.58
C LEU A 4 -17.92 -13.03 33.05
N SER A 5 -18.82 -13.92 32.62
CA SER A 5 -19.15 -14.10 31.20
C SER A 5 -19.78 -12.85 30.59
N ILE A 6 -20.67 -12.17 31.32
CA ILE A 6 -21.27 -10.90 30.88
C ILE A 6 -20.20 -9.81 30.73
N ILE A 7 -19.29 -9.66 31.70
CA ILE A 7 -18.19 -8.69 31.63
C ILE A 7 -17.26 -8.99 30.44
N LEU A 8 -16.93 -10.26 30.18
CA LEU A 8 -16.12 -10.68 29.04
C LEU A 8 -16.81 -10.39 27.69
N THR A 9 -18.13 -10.59 27.60
CA THR A 9 -18.89 -10.24 26.39
C THR A 9 -18.94 -8.74 26.15
N PHE A 10 -19.10 -7.93 27.20
CA PHE A 10 -19.06 -6.47 27.06
C PHE A 10 -17.67 -5.96 26.71
N ALA A 11 -16.61 -6.49 27.34
CA ALA A 11 -15.22 -6.12 27.04
C ALA A 11 -14.83 -6.43 25.58
N SER A 12 -15.21 -7.61 25.07
CA SER A 12 -14.94 -7.99 23.67
C SER A 12 -15.73 -7.13 22.66
N MET A 13 -16.97 -6.74 22.97
CA MET A 13 -17.73 -5.80 22.14
C MET A 13 -17.10 -4.39 22.14
N PHE A 14 -16.63 -3.89 23.29
CA PHE A 14 -15.97 -2.59 23.39
C PHE A 14 -14.63 -2.55 22.64
N CYS A 15 -13.80 -3.59 22.75
CA CYS A 15 -12.54 -3.68 21.99
C CYS A 15 -12.78 -3.70 20.47
N ASN A 16 -13.79 -4.46 20.02
CA ASN A 16 -14.14 -4.52 18.60
C ASN A 16 -14.67 -3.17 18.07
N ALA A 17 -15.43 -2.42 18.87
CA ALA A 17 -15.94 -1.11 18.49
C ALA A 17 -14.83 -0.04 18.40
N GLN A 18 -13.92 -0.01 19.37
CA GLN A 18 -12.76 0.89 19.36
C GLN A 18 -11.84 0.65 18.17
N ASN A 19 -11.58 -0.62 17.84
CA ASN A 19 -10.76 -0.99 16.69
C ASN A 19 -11.40 -0.53 15.37
N LYS A 20 -12.71 -0.72 15.18
CA LYS A 20 -13.43 -0.25 13.98
C LYS A 20 -13.39 1.27 13.81
N GLU A 21 -13.55 2.03 14.90
CA GLU A 21 -13.46 3.49 14.84
C GLU A 21 -12.04 3.95 14.45
N LEU A 22 -11.02 3.32 15.04
CA LEU A 22 -9.63 3.61 14.75
C LEU A 22 -9.27 3.32 13.28
N ILE A 23 -9.66 2.14 12.76
CA ILE A 23 -9.50 1.78 11.35
C ILE A 23 -10.19 2.82 10.45
N SER A 24 -11.44 3.20 10.77
CA SER A 24 -12.20 4.17 9.98
C SER A 24 -11.50 5.54 9.89
N LYS A 25 -10.92 6.01 11.00
CA LYS A 25 -10.12 7.25 11.04
C LYS A 25 -8.86 7.15 10.18
N VAL A 26 -8.10 6.05 10.31
CA VAL A 26 -6.88 5.80 9.53
C VAL A 26 -7.19 5.73 8.04
N TYR A 27 -8.20 4.96 7.65
CA TYR A 27 -8.66 4.86 6.27
C TYR A 27 -9.06 6.21 5.68
N SER A 28 -9.81 7.00 6.45
CA SER A 28 -10.23 8.34 6.04
C SER A 28 -9.04 9.28 5.83
N LYS A 29 -7.98 9.15 6.64
CA LYS A 29 -6.72 9.89 6.48
C LYS A 29 -5.94 9.41 5.26
N LEU A 30 -5.71 8.09 5.11
CA LEU A 30 -5.00 7.50 3.96
C LEU A 30 -5.63 7.87 2.62
N LYS A 31 -6.96 7.90 2.52
CA LYS A 31 -7.66 8.33 1.29
C LYS A 31 -7.27 9.72 0.81
N LYS A 32 -7.02 10.63 1.76
CA LYS A 32 -6.68 12.04 1.56
C LYS A 32 -5.17 12.29 1.59
N ASP A 33 -4.38 11.28 1.92
CA ASP A 33 -2.92 11.36 2.00
C ASP A 33 -2.30 11.22 0.61
N ASN A 34 -1.86 12.36 0.06
CA ASN A 34 -1.20 12.38 -1.25
C ASN A 34 0.14 11.64 -1.23
N LYS A 35 0.90 11.72 -0.14
CA LYS A 35 2.23 11.10 -0.05
C LYS A 35 2.12 9.58 -0.02
N SER A 36 1.15 9.03 0.71
CA SER A 36 0.87 7.58 0.68
C SER A 36 0.42 7.12 -0.71
N PHE A 37 -0.37 7.91 -1.42
CA PHE A 37 -0.77 7.58 -2.79
C PHE A 37 0.40 7.71 -3.79
N GLU A 38 1.28 8.69 -3.62
CA GLU A 38 2.52 8.85 -4.39
C GLU A 38 3.45 7.65 -4.22
N GLN A 39 3.64 7.16 -2.98
CA GLN A 39 4.38 5.93 -2.70
C GLN A 39 3.79 4.73 -3.43
N PHE A 40 2.45 4.56 -3.37
CA PHE A 40 1.75 3.48 -4.07
C PHE A 40 2.01 3.53 -5.58
N VAL A 41 1.92 4.71 -6.19
CA VAL A 41 2.19 4.90 -7.63
C VAL A 41 3.67 4.64 -7.95
N PHE A 42 4.57 5.11 -7.10
CA PHE A 42 6.01 4.94 -7.26
C PHE A 42 6.43 3.47 -7.18
N TYR A 43 5.87 2.68 -6.26
CA TYR A 43 6.07 1.24 -6.25
C TYR A 43 5.58 0.58 -7.53
N GLY A 44 4.45 1.03 -8.08
CA GLY A 44 3.99 0.57 -9.38
C GLY A 44 4.98 0.85 -10.51
N PHE A 45 5.57 2.05 -10.52
CA PHE A 45 6.65 2.40 -11.44
C PHE A 45 7.86 1.46 -11.28
N CYS A 46 8.31 1.22 -10.05
CA CYS A 46 9.44 0.33 -9.75
C CYS A 46 9.16 -1.12 -10.19
N ASN A 47 7.96 -1.63 -9.88
CA ASN A 47 7.54 -2.97 -10.27
C ASN A 47 7.47 -3.13 -11.79
N CYS A 48 7.04 -2.08 -12.49
CA CYS A 48 7.05 -2.02 -13.94
C CYS A 48 8.46 -2.10 -14.51
N THR A 49 9.40 -1.30 -13.98
CA THR A 49 10.78 -1.31 -14.45
C THR A 49 11.46 -2.65 -14.20
N ASP A 50 11.26 -3.26 -13.04
CA ASP A 50 11.86 -4.55 -12.67
C ASP A 50 11.48 -5.67 -13.64
N LYS A 51 10.23 -5.66 -14.13
CA LYS A 51 9.75 -6.65 -15.09
C LYS A 51 10.49 -6.64 -16.43
N TYR A 52 11.07 -5.50 -16.82
CA TYR A 52 11.68 -5.31 -18.15
C TYR A 52 13.20 -5.11 -18.11
N LEU A 53 13.74 -4.61 -17.00
CA LEU A 53 15.13 -4.20 -16.88
C LEU A 53 15.98 -5.13 -16.00
N TYR A 54 15.41 -6.24 -15.51
CA TYR A 54 16.07 -7.18 -14.60
C TYR A 54 16.70 -6.47 -13.38
N SER A 55 15.91 -5.62 -12.73
CA SER A 55 16.28 -4.86 -11.55
C SER A 55 15.44 -5.27 -10.33
N GLU A 56 15.86 -4.85 -9.14
CA GLU A 56 15.15 -5.07 -7.86
C GLU A 56 14.74 -3.74 -7.22
N VAL A 57 14.29 -2.78 -8.03
CA VAL A 57 13.97 -1.42 -7.59
C VAL A 57 12.76 -1.42 -6.67
N PHE A 58 11.75 -2.26 -6.92
CA PHE A 58 10.56 -2.36 -6.09
C PHE A 58 10.91 -2.80 -4.66
N GLU A 59 11.68 -3.89 -4.54
CA GLU A 59 12.10 -4.46 -3.25
C GLU A 59 12.90 -3.46 -2.43
N ASN A 60 13.93 -2.88 -3.05
CA ASN A 60 14.80 -1.91 -2.39
C ASN A 60 14.02 -0.68 -1.90
N ASN A 61 13.07 -0.18 -2.70
CA ASN A 61 12.27 0.98 -2.30
C ASN A 61 11.21 0.63 -1.24
N TYR A 62 10.62 -0.56 -1.27
CA TYR A 62 9.73 -1.01 -0.21
C TYR A 62 10.47 -1.11 1.14
N ILE A 63 11.65 -1.74 1.15
CA ILE A 63 12.47 -1.86 2.37
C ILE A 63 12.90 -0.48 2.87
N THR A 64 13.36 0.40 1.98
CA THR A 64 13.83 1.74 2.33
C THR A 64 12.73 2.56 3.03
N THR A 65 11.55 2.63 2.42
CA THR A 65 10.41 3.37 2.96
C THR A 65 9.83 2.71 4.22
N PHE A 66 9.86 1.38 4.31
CA PHE A 66 9.54 0.67 5.55
C PHE A 66 10.47 1.11 6.69
N ASN A 67 11.78 1.14 6.44
CA ASN A 67 12.79 1.59 7.41
C ASN A 67 12.67 3.08 7.73
N HIS A 68 12.19 3.90 6.80
CA HIS A 68 11.84 5.31 7.03
C HIS A 68 10.49 5.51 7.74
N LEU A 69 9.86 4.43 8.20
CA LEU A 69 8.64 4.48 9.02
C LEU A 69 7.44 5.07 8.27
N GLU A 70 7.45 4.95 6.95
CA GLU A 70 6.36 5.45 6.12
C GLU A 70 5.09 4.59 6.32
N PRO A 71 3.90 5.21 6.29
CA PRO A 71 2.67 4.52 6.68
C PRO A 71 2.29 3.39 5.73
N LEU A 72 2.44 3.58 4.41
CA LEU A 72 1.99 2.59 3.42
C LEU A 72 2.64 1.20 3.61
N PRO A 73 3.98 1.05 3.64
CA PRO A 73 4.62 -0.25 3.84
C PRO A 73 4.44 -0.81 5.27
N ARG A 74 3.93 -0.03 6.22
CA ARG A 74 3.63 -0.49 7.59
C ARG A 74 2.22 -1.04 7.73
N PHE A 75 1.28 -0.54 6.92
CA PHE A 75 -0.10 -1.02 6.89
C PHE A 75 -0.35 -2.13 5.88
N PHE A 76 0.51 -2.28 4.86
CA PHE A 76 0.32 -3.27 3.81
C PHE A 76 1.60 -4.01 3.55
N GLU A 77 1.50 -5.34 3.58
CA GLU A 77 2.58 -6.22 3.19
C GLU A 77 2.99 -5.99 1.73
N ARG A 78 4.26 -6.24 1.48
CA ARG A 78 4.90 -6.09 0.18
C ARG A 78 4.13 -6.83 -0.92
N GLU A 79 3.73 -8.06 -0.64
CA GLU A 79 3.08 -8.98 -1.55
C GLU A 79 1.70 -8.46 -1.96
N VAL A 80 0.99 -7.81 -1.04
CA VAL A 80 -0.31 -7.18 -1.30
C VAL A 80 -0.15 -6.04 -2.31
N ILE A 81 0.79 -5.12 -2.04
CA ILE A 81 1.07 -4.00 -2.95
C ILE A 81 1.53 -4.54 -4.30
N LYS A 82 2.49 -5.47 -4.31
CA LYS A 82 3.03 -6.06 -5.54
C LYS A 82 1.96 -6.74 -6.38
N GLY A 83 1.09 -7.54 -5.78
CA GLY A 83 0.00 -8.22 -6.48
C GLY A 83 -0.97 -7.25 -7.18
N ILE A 84 -1.27 -6.11 -6.54
CA ILE A 84 -2.08 -5.05 -7.14
C ILE A 84 -1.36 -4.41 -8.33
N MET A 85 -0.05 -4.16 -8.21
CA MET A 85 0.76 -3.60 -9.31
C MET A 85 0.88 -4.57 -10.47
N ASP A 86 1.06 -5.86 -10.21
CA ASP A 86 1.14 -6.90 -11.23
C ASP A 86 -0.20 -7.01 -11.98
N THR A 87 -1.33 -6.97 -11.27
CA THR A 87 -2.68 -6.95 -11.87
C THR A 87 -2.87 -5.73 -12.77
N TYR A 88 -2.50 -4.53 -12.29
CA TYR A 88 -2.59 -3.32 -13.10
C TYR A 88 -1.69 -3.42 -14.33
N HIS A 89 -0.46 -3.89 -14.15
CA HIS A 89 0.52 -4.01 -15.22
C HIS A 89 0.06 -4.99 -16.31
N ILE A 90 -0.49 -6.17 -15.95
CA ILE A 90 -1.05 -7.13 -16.91
C ILE A 90 -2.08 -6.48 -17.83
N SER A 91 -2.97 -5.64 -17.26
CA SER A 91 -3.98 -4.92 -18.05
C SER A 91 -3.40 -3.88 -19.03
N ASN A 92 -2.12 -3.54 -18.87
CA ASN A 92 -1.39 -2.55 -19.67
C ASN A 92 -0.22 -3.14 -20.47
N GLN A 93 -0.01 -4.47 -20.44
CA GLN A 93 1.18 -5.11 -21.01
C GLN A 93 1.36 -4.84 -22.52
N LYS A 94 0.25 -4.65 -23.24
CA LYS A 94 0.25 -4.34 -24.69
C LYS A 94 1.03 -3.07 -25.02
N ILE A 95 1.15 -2.14 -24.07
CA ILE A 95 1.93 -0.91 -24.24
C ILE A 95 3.43 -1.22 -24.44
N PHE A 96 3.90 -2.37 -23.97
CA PHE A 96 5.30 -2.77 -24.04
C PHE A 96 5.58 -3.80 -25.13
N GLU A 97 4.56 -4.26 -25.85
CA GLU A 97 4.73 -5.13 -27.02
C GLU A 97 5.63 -4.46 -28.07
N GLY A 98 6.49 -5.26 -28.70
CA GLY A 98 7.45 -4.78 -29.70
C GLY A 98 8.71 -4.10 -29.16
N ILE A 99 8.68 -3.55 -27.93
CA ILE A 99 9.88 -2.97 -27.32
C ILE A 99 10.91 -4.04 -26.98
N GLN A 100 10.46 -5.15 -26.40
CA GLN A 100 11.36 -6.27 -26.08
C GLN A 100 11.76 -7.06 -27.33
N ASN A 101 10.89 -7.09 -28.35
CA ASN A 101 11.01 -8.04 -29.45
C ASN A 101 11.72 -7.47 -30.69
N VAL A 102 11.81 -6.14 -30.84
CA VAL A 102 12.36 -5.51 -32.05
C VAL A 102 13.64 -4.72 -31.75
N HIS A 103 13.64 -3.89 -30.70
CA HIS A 103 14.83 -3.14 -30.30
C HIS A 103 14.75 -2.77 -28.81
N TYR A 104 15.52 -3.45 -27.97
CA TYR A 104 15.55 -3.17 -26.54
C TYR A 104 15.95 -1.72 -26.29
N ASN A 105 15.07 -0.97 -25.63
CA ASN A 105 15.29 0.44 -25.31
C ASN A 105 14.83 0.72 -23.87
N GLY A 106 15.79 0.67 -22.94
CA GLY A 106 15.54 0.91 -21.51
C GLY A 106 14.92 2.28 -21.23
N TYR A 107 15.31 3.33 -21.96
CA TYR A 107 14.72 4.66 -21.80
C TYR A 107 13.23 4.67 -22.17
N LEU A 108 12.86 4.01 -23.27
CA LEU A 108 11.47 3.91 -23.69
C LEU A 108 10.62 3.09 -22.69
N ILE A 109 11.20 2.04 -22.11
CA ILE A 109 10.58 1.25 -21.03
C ILE A 109 10.29 2.15 -19.83
N VAL A 110 11.31 2.85 -19.31
CA VAL A 110 11.17 3.76 -18.16
C VAL A 110 10.12 4.84 -18.44
N SER A 111 10.17 5.46 -19.62
CA SER A 111 9.20 6.48 -20.04
C SER A 111 7.77 5.95 -20.08
N LYS A 112 7.56 4.73 -20.60
CA LYS A 112 6.24 4.08 -20.62
C LYS A 112 5.76 3.69 -19.23
N CYS A 113 6.63 3.15 -18.37
CA CYS A 113 6.32 2.87 -16.98
C CYS A 113 5.89 4.16 -16.25
N TYR A 114 6.65 5.25 -16.39
CA TYR A 114 6.30 6.55 -15.81
C TYR A 114 4.94 7.07 -16.31
N LYS A 115 4.66 6.93 -17.60
CA LYS A 115 3.38 7.36 -18.19
C LYS A 115 2.17 6.61 -17.61
N ILE A 116 2.28 5.30 -17.40
CA ILE A 116 1.16 4.50 -16.89
C ILE A 116 1.04 4.56 -15.37
N TYR A 117 2.16 4.76 -14.66
CA TYR A 117 2.26 4.95 -13.21
C TYR A 117 2.48 6.42 -12.86
N ASN A 118 1.40 7.19 -13.04
CA ASN A 118 1.35 8.61 -12.72
C ASN A 118 0.23 8.89 -11.71
N THR A 119 0.44 9.86 -10.82
CA THR A 119 -0.52 10.22 -9.76
C THR A 119 -1.84 10.77 -10.29
N SER A 120 -1.86 11.36 -11.49
CA SER A 120 -3.11 11.79 -12.12
C SER A 120 -3.97 10.62 -12.66
N ASN A 121 -3.46 9.39 -12.62
CA ASN A 121 -4.17 8.23 -13.16
C ASN A 121 -5.31 7.78 -12.24
N ARG A 122 -6.55 8.05 -12.68
CA ARG A 122 -7.78 7.71 -11.94
C ARG A 122 -7.96 6.20 -11.70
N LYS A 123 -7.44 5.33 -12.59
CA LYS A 123 -7.52 3.87 -12.39
C LYS A 123 -6.62 3.45 -11.21
N LEU A 124 -5.40 3.97 -11.13
CA LEU A 124 -4.51 3.73 -9.99
C LEU A 124 -5.11 4.25 -8.68
N LYS A 125 -5.70 5.45 -8.68
CA LYS A 125 -6.38 5.98 -7.49
C LYS A 125 -7.54 5.09 -7.04
N LYS A 126 -8.31 4.54 -7.99
CA LYS A 126 -9.39 3.57 -7.68
C LYS A 126 -8.84 2.28 -7.07
N MET A 127 -7.77 1.71 -7.64
CA MET A 127 -7.14 0.51 -7.11
C MET A 127 -6.57 0.74 -5.70
N TYR A 128 -5.90 1.87 -5.49
CA TYR A 128 -5.44 2.29 -4.16
C TYR A 128 -6.60 2.35 -3.15
N ILE A 129 -7.70 3.06 -3.49
CA ILE A 129 -8.87 3.14 -2.61
C ILE A 129 -9.49 1.77 -2.36
N SER A 130 -9.53 0.89 -3.36
CA SER A 130 -10.05 -0.47 -3.21
C SER A 130 -9.21 -1.28 -2.22
N MET A 131 -7.88 -1.22 -2.32
CA MET A 131 -6.95 -1.85 -1.36
C MET A 131 -7.19 -1.33 0.06
N LEU A 132 -7.31 -0.01 0.20
CA LEU A 132 -7.59 0.60 1.50
C LEU A 132 -8.93 0.14 2.09
N SER A 133 -9.89 -0.29 1.26
CA SER A 133 -11.26 -0.65 1.67
C SER A 133 -11.44 -2.14 1.95
N ASP A 134 -10.39 -2.94 1.76
CA ASP A 134 -10.46 -4.38 2.03
C ASP A 134 -10.39 -4.63 3.53
N GLU A 135 -11.52 -5.07 4.11
CA GLU A 135 -11.63 -5.34 5.53
C GLU A 135 -10.67 -6.46 6.01
N ASN A 136 -10.26 -7.37 5.14
CA ASN A 136 -9.32 -8.42 5.52
C ASN A 136 -7.91 -7.87 5.70
N LEU A 137 -7.50 -6.92 4.84
CA LEU A 137 -6.23 -6.22 4.98
C LEU A 137 -6.23 -5.31 6.21
N GLN A 138 -7.34 -4.64 6.49
CA GLN A 138 -7.47 -3.76 7.66
C GLN A 138 -7.35 -4.51 9.00
N LYS A 139 -7.80 -5.77 9.08
CA LYS A 139 -7.66 -6.61 10.28
C LYS A 139 -6.21 -6.92 10.65
N GLN A 140 -5.28 -6.77 9.71
CA GLN A 140 -3.86 -7.01 9.95
C GLN A 140 -3.14 -5.78 10.51
N TRP A 141 -3.81 -4.61 10.58
CA TRP A 141 -3.19 -3.38 11.04
C TRP A 141 -2.97 -3.39 12.55
N ILE A 142 -1.79 -2.95 12.95
CA ILE A 142 -1.42 -2.84 14.36
C ILE A 142 -1.99 -1.53 14.93
N ASP A 143 -2.70 -1.60 16.05
CA ASP A 143 -3.34 -0.44 16.68
C ASP A 143 -2.35 0.69 17.03
N SER A 144 -1.12 0.35 17.43
CA SER A 144 -0.07 1.35 17.71
C SER A 144 0.32 2.11 16.44
N TYR A 145 0.49 1.39 15.32
CA TYR A 145 0.79 1.98 14.01
C TYR A 145 -0.31 2.94 13.57
N MET A 146 -1.56 2.54 13.78
CA MET A 146 -2.73 3.37 13.50
C MET A 146 -2.72 4.67 14.30
N LYS A 147 -2.47 4.60 15.61
CA LYS A 147 -2.40 5.78 16.48
C LYS A 147 -1.25 6.71 16.08
N ASP A 148 -0.05 6.16 15.88
CA ASP A 148 1.11 6.94 15.47
C ASP A 148 0.89 7.64 14.13
N TYR A 149 0.32 6.94 13.14
CA TYR A 149 0.01 7.55 11.84
C TYR A 149 -0.98 8.70 11.99
N LEU A 150 -2.02 8.55 12.82
CA LEU A 150 -3.01 9.61 13.06
C LEU A 150 -2.38 10.85 13.68
N GLU A 151 -1.46 10.68 14.64
CA GLU A 151 -0.84 11.78 15.40
C GLU A 151 0.39 12.39 14.73
N TYR A 152 1.30 11.58 14.16
CA TYR A 152 2.66 12.01 13.78
C TYR A 152 3.03 11.75 12.32
N TYR A 153 2.14 11.17 11.52
CA TYR A 153 2.39 10.68 10.17
C TYR A 153 3.35 9.48 10.09
N PHE A 154 4.55 9.58 10.65
CA PHE A 154 5.48 8.45 10.70
C PHE A 154 5.16 7.52 11.86
N ILE A 155 5.34 6.22 11.64
CA ILE A 155 5.07 5.19 12.63
C ILE A 155 6.25 5.13 13.60
N ARG A 156 6.03 5.36 14.90
CA ARG A 156 7.14 5.32 15.83
C ARG A 156 7.51 3.88 16.11
N ILE A 157 8.80 3.62 16.23
CA ILE A 157 9.28 2.38 16.84
C ILE A 157 9.51 2.70 18.31
N GLN A 158 8.85 1.97 19.20
CA GLN A 158 9.30 1.92 20.60
C GLN A 158 10.69 1.29 20.59
N THR A 159 11.71 2.10 20.79
CA THR A 159 13.05 1.60 21.11
C THR A 159 13.06 1.33 22.61
N GLU A 160 13.50 0.13 22.98
CA GLU A 160 13.68 -0.31 24.37
C GLU A 160 14.63 0.62 25.15
#